data_AF-A0A9W6D4Q3-F1
#
_entry.id   AF-A0A9W6D4Q3-F1
#
_cell.length_a   1.000
_cell.length_b   1.000
_cell.length_c   1.000
_cell.angle_alpha   90.00
_cell.angle_beta   90.00
_cell.angle_gamma   90.00
#
_symmetry.space_group_name_H-M   'P 1'
#
loop_
_entity.id
_entity.type
_entity.pdbx_description
1 polymer ?
#
loop_
_entity_poly.entity_id
_entity_poly.type
_entity_poly.pdbx_seq_one_letter_code
_entity_poly.pdbx_strand_id
1 'polypeptide(L)'
;MWLERMRSDPAAHPKNRWGRCPGFRNTKEKHRSPTGRFPLARLIWIDWDSQADIPLLVPESKPSLLSHPSRRVSVCHPADPCRYHFKKDNESTTDFAYALSLARRGFSDDQIRQRILSERTDWSNHKGEKRIQDYLDRTIGRVKQVVNNS
;
A
#
# COMPACT_ATOMS: atom_id res chain seq x y z
N MET A 1 -14.00 12.36 -23.90
CA MET A 1 -14.16 11.83 -22.51
C MET A 1 -15.11 12.74 -21.72
N TRP A 2 -15.91 12.25 -20.76
CA TRP A 2 -16.89 13.08 -20.01
C TRP A 2 -16.28 14.31 -19.33
N LEU A 3 -15.02 14.23 -18.89
CA LEU A 3 -14.30 15.36 -18.33
C LEU A 3 -14.17 16.52 -19.33
N GLU A 4 -13.94 16.24 -20.61
CA GLU A 4 -13.87 17.27 -21.65
C GLU A 4 -15.26 17.82 -21.97
N ARG A 5 -16.26 16.94 -22.11
CA ARG A 5 -17.65 17.33 -22.40
C ARG A 5 -18.23 18.26 -21.34
N MET A 6 -17.93 18.00 -20.07
CA MET A 6 -18.38 18.79 -18.92
C MET A 6 -17.37 19.86 -18.49
N ARG A 7 -16.27 20.07 -19.25
CA ARG A 7 -15.17 21.00 -18.93
C ARG A 7 -14.69 20.89 -17.47
N SER A 8 -14.59 19.65 -16.99
CA SER A 8 -14.18 19.29 -15.64
C SER A 8 -12.65 19.24 -15.51
N ASP A 9 -12.18 19.16 -14.26
CA ASP A 9 -10.76 19.00 -13.92
C ASP A 9 -10.15 17.78 -14.66
N PRO A 10 -9.16 17.95 -15.56
CA PRO A 10 -8.56 16.85 -16.30
C PRO A 10 -7.78 15.89 -15.38
N ALA A 11 -7.30 16.37 -14.22
CA ALA A 11 -6.70 15.52 -13.20
C ALA A 11 -7.75 14.69 -12.43
N ALA A 12 -9.04 14.78 -12.80
CA ALA A 12 -10.12 14.01 -12.20
C ALA A 12 -10.43 12.68 -12.89
N HIS A 13 -9.47 12.12 -13.63
CA HIS A 13 -9.66 10.88 -14.38
C HIS A 13 -10.10 9.69 -13.49
N PRO A 14 -11.15 8.93 -13.88
CA PRO A 14 -11.76 7.90 -13.03
C PRO A 14 -10.83 6.74 -12.66
N LYS A 15 -9.86 6.40 -13.52
CA LYS A 15 -8.92 5.30 -13.26
C LYS A 15 -8.02 5.51 -12.01
N ASN A 16 -7.79 6.76 -11.58
CA ASN A 16 -6.77 7.08 -10.58
C ASN A 16 -7.26 8.00 -9.45
N ARG A 17 -8.57 8.17 -9.24
CA ARG A 17 -9.10 9.20 -8.32
C ARG A 17 -10.04 8.67 -7.25
N TRP A 18 -9.87 9.24 -6.06
CA TRP A 18 -10.78 9.12 -4.93
C TRP A 18 -11.76 10.29 -4.87
N GLY A 19 -13.04 9.98 -4.65
CA GLY A 19 -14.08 10.96 -4.34
C GLY A 19 -14.03 11.42 -2.88
N ARG A 20 -14.86 12.42 -2.53
CA ARG A 20 -15.07 12.80 -1.13
C ARG A 20 -16.14 11.92 -0.50
N CYS A 21 -15.97 11.57 0.77
CA CYS A 21 -17.00 10.90 1.55
C CYS A 21 -17.94 11.95 2.19
N PRO A 22 -19.25 11.91 1.90
CA PRO A 22 -20.23 12.74 2.60
C PRO A 22 -20.19 12.54 4.12
N GLY A 23 -20.56 13.56 4.89
CA GLY A 23 -20.55 13.52 6.36
C GLY A 23 -19.19 13.90 6.98
N PHE A 24 -18.13 13.98 6.19
CA PHE A 24 -16.82 14.47 6.63
C PHE A 24 -16.57 15.91 6.18
N ARG A 25 -15.79 16.67 6.95
CA ARG A 25 -15.41 18.04 6.57
C ARG A 25 -14.26 18.04 5.59
N ASN A 26 -14.28 18.98 4.64
CA ASN A 26 -13.16 19.22 3.74
C ASN A 26 -12.10 20.10 4.43
N THR A 27 -11.06 19.45 4.93
CA THR A 27 -10.00 20.06 5.75
C THR A 27 -8.87 20.71 4.97
N LYS A 28 -8.98 20.89 3.64
CA LYS A 28 -7.94 21.61 2.90
C LYS A 28 -7.97 23.08 3.31
N GLU A 29 -6.80 23.65 3.59
CA GLU A 29 -6.68 25.00 4.16
C GLU A 29 -7.37 26.08 3.32
N LYS A 30 -7.33 25.95 1.99
CA LYS A 30 -8.03 26.86 1.06
C LYS A 30 -9.56 26.91 1.22
N HIS A 31 -10.15 25.98 1.96
CA HIS A 31 -11.58 25.94 2.27
C HIS A 31 -11.89 26.33 3.72
N ARG A 32 -10.89 26.69 4.51
CA ARG A 32 -11.09 27.15 5.89
C ARG A 32 -11.78 28.51 5.87
N SER A 33 -12.85 28.65 6.64
CA SER A 33 -13.54 29.93 6.80
C SER A 33 -12.68 30.91 7.61
N PRO A 34 -12.97 32.23 7.55
CA PRO A 34 -12.33 33.22 8.43
C PRO A 34 -12.51 32.91 9.92
N THR A 35 -13.62 32.24 10.27
CA THR A 35 -13.91 31.76 11.64
C THR A 35 -13.21 30.43 12.00
N GLY A 36 -12.32 29.94 11.13
CA GLY A 36 -11.51 28.75 11.34
C GLY A 36 -12.23 27.41 11.10
N ARG A 37 -13.46 27.40 10.59
CA ARG A 37 -14.28 26.19 10.37
C ARG A 37 -14.08 25.63 8.97
N PHE A 38 -14.24 24.32 8.82
CA PHE A 38 -14.18 23.64 7.52
C PHE A 38 -15.58 23.25 7.01
N PRO A 39 -15.86 23.35 5.70
CA PRO A 39 -17.16 23.00 5.13
C PRO A 39 -17.41 21.49 5.17
N LEU A 40 -18.68 21.12 5.33
CA LEU A 40 -19.12 19.72 5.32
C LEU A 40 -19.29 19.23 3.87
N ALA A 41 -18.72 18.06 3.54
CA ALA A 41 -19.05 17.37 2.31
C ALA A 41 -20.48 16.78 2.42
N ARG A 42 -21.36 17.17 1.50
CA ARG A 42 -22.78 16.79 1.53
C ARG A 42 -23.08 15.77 0.44
N LEU A 43 -23.94 14.80 0.76
CA LEU A 43 -24.65 14.01 -0.24
C LEU A 43 -25.81 14.88 -0.74
N ILE A 44 -25.80 15.25 -2.02
CA ILE A 44 -26.85 16.10 -2.63
C ILE A 44 -27.94 15.22 -3.21
N TRP A 45 -27.57 14.20 -3.96
CA TRP A 45 -28.49 13.27 -4.62
C TRP A 45 -27.82 11.92 -4.84
N ILE A 46 -28.61 10.86 -4.83
CA ILE A 46 -28.19 9.50 -5.18
C ILE A 46 -29.26 8.87 -6.06
N ASP A 47 -28.81 8.26 -7.15
CA ASP A 47 -29.65 7.41 -7.99
C ASP A 47 -29.72 6.00 -7.41
N TRP A 48 -30.66 5.75 -6.51
CA TRP A 48 -30.77 4.42 -5.89
C TRP A 48 -31.52 3.42 -6.79
N ASP A 49 -32.31 3.91 -7.75
CA ASP A 49 -33.11 3.12 -8.69
C ASP A 49 -32.46 2.94 -10.08
N SER A 50 -31.22 3.40 -10.25
CA SER A 50 -30.47 3.32 -11.51
C SER A 50 -31.22 3.95 -12.71
N GLN A 51 -31.93 5.05 -12.48
CA GLN A 51 -32.70 5.77 -13.51
C GLN A 51 -31.87 6.82 -14.27
N ALA A 52 -30.67 7.13 -13.81
CA ALA A 52 -29.77 8.05 -14.48
C ALA A 52 -29.25 7.47 -15.79
N ASP A 53 -29.35 8.25 -16.86
CA ASP A 53 -28.72 7.92 -18.13
C ASP A 53 -27.20 8.12 -18.03
N ILE A 54 -26.48 7.03 -17.73
CA ILE A 54 -25.03 6.99 -17.65
C ILE A 54 -24.50 6.33 -18.93
N PRO A 55 -23.76 7.04 -19.79
CA PRO A 55 -23.20 6.45 -20.99
C PRO A 55 -22.26 5.31 -20.68
N LEU A 56 -22.44 4.22 -21.41
CA LEU A 56 -21.55 3.08 -21.43
C LEU A 56 -20.17 3.51 -21.93
N LEU A 57 -19.23 3.67 -21.01
CA LEU A 57 -17.81 3.76 -21.36
C LEU A 57 -17.39 2.36 -21.81
N VAL A 58 -17.05 2.20 -23.10
CA VAL A 58 -16.42 0.98 -23.59
C VAL A 58 -15.12 0.81 -22.80
N PRO A 59 -14.97 -0.26 -22.00
CA PRO A 59 -13.77 -0.44 -21.22
C PRO A 59 -12.60 -0.71 -22.17
N GLU A 60 -11.72 0.27 -22.34
CA GLU A 60 -10.40 0.06 -22.94
C GLU A 60 -9.66 -0.96 -22.08
N SER A 61 -9.67 -2.21 -22.53
CA SER A 61 -9.11 -3.40 -21.90
C SER A 61 -9.68 -3.69 -20.50
N LYS A 62 -10.01 -4.96 -20.25
CA LYS A 62 -10.39 -5.41 -18.91
C LYS A 62 -9.30 -4.95 -17.93
N PRO A 63 -9.58 -4.06 -16.95
CA PRO A 63 -8.66 -3.93 -15.84
C PRO A 63 -8.53 -5.34 -15.25
N SER A 64 -7.31 -5.80 -15.02
CA SER A 64 -7.08 -7.00 -14.21
C SER A 64 -7.98 -6.88 -13.00
N LEU A 65 -8.84 -7.88 -12.77
CA LEU A 65 -9.81 -7.88 -11.69
C LEU A 65 -9.06 -7.57 -10.40
N LEU A 66 -9.15 -6.32 -9.95
CA LEU A 66 -8.71 -5.96 -8.62
C LEU A 66 -9.66 -6.71 -7.70
N SER A 67 -9.15 -7.74 -7.06
CA SER A 67 -9.88 -8.53 -6.08
C SER A 67 -10.49 -7.58 -5.05
N HIS A 68 -11.77 -7.78 -4.76
CA HIS A 68 -12.46 -7.02 -3.72
C HIS A 68 -11.62 -7.10 -2.44
N PRO A 69 -11.37 -5.98 -1.73
CA PRO A 69 -10.70 -6.05 -0.44
C PRO A 69 -11.53 -6.94 0.47
N SER A 70 -10.88 -7.96 1.04
CA SER A 70 -11.52 -8.90 1.95
C SER A 70 -12.19 -8.13 3.10
N ARG A 71 -13.33 -8.63 3.58
CA ARG A 71 -14.11 -8.05 4.70
C ARG A 71 -13.34 -8.05 6.03
N ARG A 72 -12.21 -8.74 6.08
CA ARG A 72 -11.20 -8.61 7.13
C ARG A 72 -10.19 -7.57 6.66
N VAL A 73 -9.85 -6.60 7.51
CA VAL A 73 -8.72 -5.68 7.31
C VAL A 73 -7.44 -6.51 7.20
N SER A 74 -7.22 -7.08 6.03
CA SER A 74 -6.04 -7.82 5.64
C SER A 74 -5.51 -7.02 4.48
N VAL A 75 -4.42 -6.31 4.74
CA VAL A 75 -3.62 -5.68 3.70
C VAL A 75 -3.36 -6.77 2.67
N CYS A 76 -3.68 -6.54 1.39
CA CYS A 76 -3.45 -7.52 0.33
C CYS A 76 -1.99 -7.96 0.37
N HIS A 77 -1.72 -9.09 1.01
CA HIS A 77 -0.39 -9.65 1.07
C HIS A 77 -0.22 -10.41 -0.25
N PRO A 78 0.70 -10.00 -1.14
CA PRO A 78 1.06 -10.87 -2.25
C PRO A 78 1.40 -12.25 -1.68
N ALA A 79 0.89 -13.31 -2.30
CA ALA A 79 0.96 -14.69 -1.78
C ALA A 79 2.39 -15.09 -1.37
N ASP A 80 3.38 -14.58 -2.10
CA ASP A 80 4.78 -14.70 -1.77
C ASP A 80 5.48 -13.32 -1.79
N PRO A 81 5.97 -12.79 -0.66
CA PRO A 81 6.64 -11.50 -0.63
C PRO A 81 8.04 -11.61 -1.22
N CYS A 82 8.40 -10.71 -2.14
CA CYS A 82 9.77 -10.57 -2.67
C CYS A 82 10.47 -9.37 -2.03
N ARG A 83 11.78 -9.51 -1.76
CA ARG A 83 12.66 -8.47 -1.17
C ARG A 83 12.59 -7.15 -1.93
N TYR A 84 12.49 -7.20 -3.26
CA TYR A 84 12.40 -6.01 -4.10
C TYR A 84 11.26 -5.06 -3.68
N HIS A 85 10.13 -5.60 -3.21
CA HIS A 85 9.00 -4.79 -2.73
C HIS A 85 9.27 -4.02 -1.43
N PHE A 86 10.36 -4.33 -0.74
CA PHE A 86 10.76 -3.72 0.53
C PHE A 86 11.99 -2.82 0.38
N LYS A 87 12.42 -2.53 -0.86
CA LYS A 87 13.61 -1.75 -1.14
C LYS A 87 13.54 -0.37 -0.46
N LYS A 88 14.57 -0.08 0.33
CA LYS A 88 14.81 1.19 1.03
C LYS A 88 16.20 1.72 0.68
N ASP A 89 16.55 2.89 1.21
CA ASP A 89 17.84 3.56 0.94
C ASP A 89 19.07 2.74 1.37
N ASN A 90 18.91 1.76 2.28
CA ASN A 90 19.99 0.88 2.75
C ASN A 90 19.55 -0.60 2.71
N GLU A 91 20.46 -1.48 2.27
CA GLU A 91 20.30 -2.94 2.24
C GLU A 91 19.88 -3.51 3.60
N SER A 92 20.48 -3.04 4.70
CA SER A 92 20.15 -3.54 6.04
C SER A 92 18.74 -3.17 6.49
N THR A 93 18.28 -1.98 6.12
CA THR A 93 16.90 -1.53 6.41
C THR A 93 15.88 -2.25 5.53
N THR A 94 16.26 -2.54 4.29
CA THR A 94 15.48 -3.37 3.35
C THR A 94 15.30 -4.78 3.89
N ASP A 95 16.40 -5.42 4.32
CA ASP A 95 16.38 -6.76 4.90
C ASP A 95 15.52 -6.82 6.16
N PHE A 96 15.64 -5.83 7.04
CA PHE A 96 14.83 -5.78 8.26
C PHE A 96 13.34 -5.68 7.94
N ALA A 97 12.94 -4.80 7.02
CA ALA A 97 11.54 -4.66 6.60
C ALA A 97 11.01 -5.94 5.93
N TYR A 98 11.85 -6.56 5.08
CA TYR A 98 11.52 -7.80 4.41
C TYR A 98 11.34 -8.96 5.39
N ALA A 99 12.33 -9.17 6.28
CA ALA A 99 12.31 -10.18 7.34
C ALA A 99 11.10 -10.00 8.28
N LEU A 100 10.76 -8.77 8.65
CA LEU A 100 9.59 -8.47 9.48
C LEU A 100 8.29 -8.88 8.78
N SER A 101 8.20 -8.67 7.47
CA SER A 101 7.04 -9.09 6.69
C SER A 101 6.90 -10.62 6.61
N LEU A 102 8.02 -11.34 6.49
CA LEU A 102 8.06 -12.81 6.47
C LEU A 102 7.69 -13.40 7.83
N ALA A 103 8.28 -12.88 8.92
CA ALA A 103 8.00 -13.34 10.27
C ALA A 103 6.52 -13.17 10.65
N ARG A 104 5.91 -12.02 10.31
CA ARG A 104 4.47 -11.78 10.52
C ARG A 104 3.56 -12.72 9.72
N ARG A 105 4.07 -13.35 8.67
CA ARG A 105 3.36 -14.34 7.86
C ARG A 105 3.61 -15.79 8.31
N GLY A 106 4.39 -15.98 9.39
CA GLY A 106 4.66 -17.30 9.96
C GLY A 106 5.79 -18.07 9.30
N PHE A 107 6.66 -17.41 8.52
CA PHE A 107 7.87 -18.05 8.01
C PHE A 107 8.83 -18.36 9.15
N SER A 108 9.48 -19.52 9.09
CA SER A 108 10.50 -19.92 10.06
C SER A 108 11.79 -19.10 9.90
N ASP A 109 12.60 -19.05 10.96
CA ASP A 109 13.88 -18.34 10.95
C ASP A 109 14.79 -18.82 9.81
N ASP A 110 14.85 -20.13 9.57
CA ASP A 110 15.68 -20.71 8.51
C ASP A 110 15.19 -20.31 7.11
N GLN A 111 13.87 -20.27 6.90
CA GLN A 111 13.31 -19.76 5.64
C GLN A 111 13.66 -18.28 5.43
N ILE A 112 13.60 -17.47 6.49
CA ILE A 112 13.97 -16.05 6.42
C ILE A 112 15.45 -15.90 6.09
N ARG A 113 16.35 -16.69 6.70
CA ARG A 113 17.79 -16.71 6.36
C ARG A 113 18.01 -17.00 4.89
N GLN A 114 17.44 -18.09 4.40
CA GLN A 114 17.63 -18.54 3.02
C GLN A 114 17.12 -17.49 2.02
N ARG A 115 16.00 -16.83 2.31
CA ARG A 115 15.42 -15.78 1.48
C ARG A 115 16.29 -14.53 1.43
N ILE A 116 16.84 -14.09 2.55
CA ILE A 116 17.77 -12.94 2.57
C ILE A 116 19.06 -13.30 1.81
N LEU A 117 19.59 -14.51 2.01
CA LEU A 117 20.79 -14.98 1.31
C LEU A 117 20.61 -15.03 -0.21
N SER A 118 19.47 -15.51 -0.69
CA SER A 118 19.21 -15.66 -2.13
C SER A 118 18.81 -14.36 -2.83
N GLU A 119 18.11 -13.45 -2.15
CA GLU A 119 17.57 -12.23 -2.78
C GLU A 119 18.41 -10.97 -2.55
N ARG A 120 19.34 -10.98 -1.59
CA ARG A 120 20.21 -9.84 -1.34
C ARG A 120 21.35 -9.78 -2.35
N THR A 121 21.44 -8.65 -3.06
CA THR A 121 22.41 -8.44 -4.14
C THR A 121 23.75 -7.90 -3.65
N ASP A 122 23.79 -7.13 -2.55
CA ASP A 122 25.03 -6.49 -2.07
C ASP A 122 25.39 -6.89 -0.62
N TRP A 123 26.52 -7.56 -0.49
CA TRP A 123 27.14 -7.99 0.77
C TRP A 123 28.42 -7.21 1.11
N SER A 124 28.69 -6.08 0.46
CA SER A 124 29.89 -5.24 0.65
C SER A 124 30.23 -4.96 2.12
N ASN A 125 29.21 -4.72 2.95
CA ASN A 125 29.33 -4.44 4.39
C ASN A 125 29.48 -5.68 5.28
N HIS A 126 29.19 -6.87 4.76
CA HIS A 126 29.19 -8.13 5.50
C HIS A 126 29.96 -9.20 4.71
N LYS A 127 31.26 -8.96 4.51
CA LYS A 127 32.14 -9.91 3.80
C LYS A 127 32.55 -11.06 4.72
N GLY A 128 32.41 -12.28 4.22
CA GLY A 128 32.80 -13.51 4.90
C GLY A 128 31.65 -14.22 5.59
N GLU A 129 31.64 -15.54 5.52
CA GLU A 129 30.54 -16.41 5.99
C GLU A 129 30.16 -16.15 7.45
N LYS A 130 31.16 -16.01 8.34
CA LYS A 130 30.93 -15.70 9.75
C LYS A 130 30.18 -14.38 9.95
N ARG A 131 30.58 -13.31 9.26
CA ARG A 131 29.94 -11.99 9.37
C ARG A 131 28.53 -11.98 8.79
N ILE A 132 28.30 -12.78 7.74
CA ILE A 132 26.97 -12.97 7.16
C ILE A 132 26.05 -13.66 8.17
N GLN A 133 26.50 -14.74 8.80
CA GLN A 133 25.73 -15.45 9.82
C GLN A 133 25.42 -14.55 11.03
N ASP A 134 26.43 -13.86 11.57
CA ASP A 134 26.25 -12.92 12.69
C ASP A 134 25.23 -11.81 12.35
N TYR A 135 25.25 -11.33 11.10
CA TYR A 135 24.29 -10.34 10.61
C TYR A 135 22.86 -10.90 10.54
N LEU A 136 22.70 -12.11 10.00
CA LEU A 136 21.39 -12.77 9.89
C LEU A 136 20.80 -13.06 11.27
N ASP A 137 21.62 -13.60 12.20
CA ASP A 137 21.23 -13.87 13.59
C ASP A 137 20.68 -12.62 14.26
N ARG A 138 21.43 -11.52 14.17
CA ARG A 138 21.04 -10.24 14.77
C ARG A 138 19.76 -9.68 14.14
N THR A 139 19.62 -9.79 12.83
CA THR A 139 18.46 -9.26 12.09
C THR A 139 17.19 -10.03 12.44
N ILE A 140 17.25 -11.37 12.42
CA ILE A 140 16.12 -12.25 12.74
C ILE A 140 15.78 -12.13 14.23
N GLY A 141 16.78 -12.12 15.11
CA GLY A 141 16.57 -11.94 16.55
C GLY A 141 15.81 -10.64 16.86
N ARG A 142 16.19 -9.53 16.21
CA ARG A 142 15.49 -8.25 16.36
C ARG A 142 14.06 -8.31 15.80
N VAL A 143 13.85 -8.95 14.64
CA VAL A 143 12.51 -9.12 14.07
C VAL A 143 11.60 -9.90 15.02
N LYS A 144 12.07 -11.01 15.60
CA LYS A 144 11.30 -11.82 16.55
C LYS A 144 10.91 -11.03 17.80
N GLN A 145 11.83 -10.21 18.33
CA GLN A 145 11.49 -9.31 19.44
C GLN A 145 10.35 -8.35 19.09
N VAL A 146 10.36 -7.77 17.88
CA VAL A 146 9.27 -6.88 17.45
C VAL A 146 7.96 -7.65 17.32
N VAL A 147 7.97 -8.84 16.69
CA VAL A 147 6.75 -9.63 16.48
C VAL A 147 6.16 -10.13 17.80
N ASN A 148 7.00 -10.57 18.74
CA ASN A 148 6.54 -11.07 20.06
C ASN A 148 6.04 -9.96 20.99
N ASN A 149 6.50 -8.72 20.81
CA ASN A 149 6.09 -7.56 21.61
C ASN A 149 4.94 -6.75 20.94
N SER A 150 4.40 -7.21 19.80
CA SER A 150 3.33 -6.54 19.05
C SER A 150 1.95 -7.14 19.32
#